data_AF-A0A350IB58-F1
#
_entry.id   AF-A0A350IB58-F1
#
_cell.length_a   1.000
_cell.length_b   1.000
_cell.length_c   1.000
_cell.angle_alpha   90.00
_cell.angle_beta   90.00
_cell.angle_gamma   90.00
#
_symmetry.space_group_name_H-M   'P 1'
#
loop_
_entity.id
_entity.type
_entity.pdbx_description
1 polymer ?
#
loop_
_entity_poly.entity_id
_entity_poly.type
_entity_poly.pdbx_seq_one_letter_code
_entity_poly.pdbx_strand_id
1 'polypeptide(L)' 'MINKAIVWFRNDLRVHDNEALSEALRMADEVIPVFVFDERVFGPKTPFGFDKTGVKRIQFIIECV' A
#
# COMPACT_ATOMS: atom_id res chain seq x y z
N MET A 1 -6.07 -21.94 -17.47
CA MET A 1 -6.47 -20.62 -16.93
C MET A 1 -5.21 -19.92 -16.45
N ILE A 2 -5.11 -18.61 -16.65
CA ILE A 2 -4.01 -17.79 -16.11
C ILE A 2 -4.23 -17.65 -14.59
N ASN A 3 -3.22 -17.99 -13.81
CA ASN A 3 -3.22 -17.79 -12.36
C ASN A 3 -2.84 -16.34 -12.03
N LYS A 4 -3.71 -15.62 -11.32
CA LYS A 4 -3.47 -14.22 -10.94
C LYS A 4 -3.29 -14.08 -9.44
N ALA A 5 -2.31 -13.29 -9.03
CA ALA A 5 -2.10 -12.89 -7.64
C ALA A 5 -2.29 -11.38 -7.48
N ILE A 6 -2.79 -10.97 -6.31
CA ILE A 6 -2.82 -9.57 -5.90
C ILE A 6 -1.72 -9.36 -4.86
N VAL A 7 -0.86 -8.37 -5.08
CA VAL A 7 0.10 -7.90 -4.08
C VAL A 7 -0.42 -6.60 -3.51
N TRP A 8 -0.89 -6.65 -2.26
CA TRP A 8 -1.42 -5.48 -1.57
C TRP A 8 -0.33 -4.78 -0.76
N PHE A 9 0.15 -3.67 -1.30
CA PHE A 9 1.09 -2.78 -0.64
C PHE A 9 0.40 -1.96 0.46
N ARG A 10 1.11 -1.81 1.58
CA ARG A 10 0.76 -0.92 2.69
C ARG A 10 1.96 -0.04 3.05
N ASN A 11 2.69 -0.35 4.13
CA ASN A 11 3.88 0.39 4.55
C ASN A 11 5.18 -0.18 3.94
N ASP A 12 5.06 -0.98 2.90
CA ASP A 12 6.11 -1.73 2.23
C ASP A 12 6.22 -1.35 0.74
N LEU A 13 6.04 -0.06 0.43
CA LEU A 13 6.14 0.58 -0.91
C LEU A 13 7.56 0.48 -1.48
N ARG A 14 8.00 -0.74 -1.77
CA ARG A 14 9.31 -1.07 -2.32
C ARG A 14 9.23 -2.32 -3.18
N VAL A 15 10.03 -2.34 -4.24
CA VAL A 15 10.22 -3.52 -5.10
C VAL A 15 11.38 -4.37 -4.60
N HIS A 16 12.46 -3.72 -4.15
CA HIS A 16 13.62 -4.41 -3.60
C HIS A 16 13.30 -5.05 -2.26
N ASP A 17 13.72 -6.31 -2.08
CA ASP A 17 13.60 -7.06 -0.83
C ASP A 17 12.17 -7.03 -0.26
N ASN A 18 11.20 -7.30 -1.14
CA ASN A 18 9.80 -7.50 -0.77
C ASN A 18 9.43 -8.97 -1.00
N GLU A 19 9.35 -9.73 0.09
CA GLU A 19 9.07 -11.18 0.08
C GLU A 19 7.69 -11.48 -0.51
N ALA A 20 6.66 -10.69 -0.17
CA ALA A 20 5.31 -10.88 -0.68
C ALA A 20 5.24 -10.68 -2.21
N LEU A 21 5.93 -9.66 -2.73
CA LEU A 21 6.05 -9.44 -4.17
C LEU A 21 6.83 -10.58 -4.84
N SER A 22 7.95 -11.00 -4.23
CA SER A 22 8.81 -12.05 -4.76
C SER A 22 8.09 -13.39 -4.86
N GLU A 23 7.34 -13.77 -3.83
CA GLU A 23 6.53 -14.98 -3.83
C GLU A 23 5.38 -14.93 -4.83
N ALA A 24 4.70 -13.79 -4.96
CA ALA A 24 3.63 -13.62 -5.95
C ALA A 24 4.16 -13.77 -7.38
N LEU A 25 5.32 -13.17 -7.69
CA LEU A 25 5.98 -13.32 -9.00
C LEU A 25 6.44 -14.75 -9.28
N ARG A 26 6.75 -15.54 -8.24
CA ARG A 26 7.14 -16.95 -8.37
C ARG A 26 5.93 -17.87 -8.61
N MET A 27 4.76 -17.53 -8.08
CA MET A 27 3.60 -18.42 -8.01
C MET A 27 2.49 -18.11 -9.02
N ALA A 28 2.43 -16.88 -9.55
CA ALA A 28 1.37 -16.44 -10.46
C ALA A 28 1.91 -16.10 -11.84
N ASP A 29 1.07 -16.31 -12.87
CA ASP A 29 1.34 -15.90 -14.24
C ASP A 29 1.20 -14.38 -14.41
N GLU A 30 0.36 -13.75 -13.57
CA GLU A 30 0.08 -12.31 -13.58
C GLU A 30 -0.04 -11.79 -12.14
N VAL A 31 0.66 -10.69 -11.84
CA VAL A 31 0.61 -10.03 -10.54
C VAL A 31 -0.03 -8.66 -10.66
N ILE A 32 -1.04 -8.40 -9.84
CA ILE A 32 -1.77 -7.13 -9.78
C ILE A 32 -1.33 -6.40 -8.50
N PRO A 33 -0.47 -5.37 -8.58
CA PRO A 33 -0.10 -4.55 -7.44
C PRO A 33 -1.26 -3.62 -7.06
N VAL A 34 -1.55 -3.50 -5.77
CA VAL A 34 -2.63 -2.64 -5.26
C VAL A 34 -2.14 -1.87 -4.05
N PHE A 35 -2.40 -0.58 -3.99
CA PHE A 35 -2.32 0.24 -2.78
C PHE A 35 -3.69 0.88 -2.53
N VAL A 36 -4.12 0.95 -1.27
CA VAL A 36 -5.44 1.48 -0.90
C VAL A 36 -5.27 2.68 0.02
N PHE A 37 -5.77 3.84 -0.41
CA PHE A 37 -5.95 5.00 0.45
C PHE A 37 -7.10 4.74 1.44
N ASP A 38 -6.81 4.06 2.54
CA ASP A 38 -7.79 3.70 3.57
C ASP A 38 -8.34 4.95 4.27
N GLU A 39 -9.65 5.17 4.15
CA GLU A 39 -10.34 6.30 4.77
C GLU A 39 -10.08 6.40 6.26
N ARG A 40 -9.85 5.28 6.97
CA ARG A 40 -9.56 5.27 8.41
C ARG A 40 -8.17 5.79 8.75
N VAL A 41 -7.28 5.92 7.77
CA VAL A 41 -5.91 6.42 7.92
C VAL A 41 -5.82 7.87 7.46
N PHE A 42 -6.52 8.22 6.37
CA PHE A 42 -6.41 9.53 5.72
C PHE A 42 -7.58 10.49 6.00
N GLY A 43 -8.70 9.98 6.53
CA GLY A 43 -9.91 10.76 6.81
C GLY A 43 -10.09 11.24 8.26
N PRO A 44 -10.05 10.38 9.30
CA PRO A 44 -10.53 10.74 10.62
C PRO A 44 -9.55 11.64 11.38
N LYS A 45 -10.12 12.44 12.28
CA LYS A 45 -9.36 13.06 13.37
C LYS A 45 -9.04 12.03 14.45
N THR A 46 -7.95 12.25 15.18
CA THR A 46 -7.65 11.56 16.43
C THR A 46 -8.68 11.94 17.50
N PRO A 47 -8.76 11.20 18.63
CA PRO A 47 -9.66 11.54 19.73
C PRO A 47 -9.46 12.95 20.31
N PHE A 48 -8.32 13.59 20.03
CA PHE A 48 -7.97 14.94 20.47
C PHE A 48 -8.20 16.01 19.39
N GLY A 49 -8.80 15.67 18.26
CA GLY A 49 -9.17 16.61 17.20
C GLY A 49 -8.08 16.88 16.14
N PHE A 50 -6.90 16.26 16.23
CA PHE A 50 -5.83 16.39 15.23
C PHE A 50 -6.03 15.48 14.03
N ASP A 51 -5.54 15.84 12.84
CA ASP A 51 -5.51 14.93 11.69
C ASP A 51 -4.72 13.65 12.02
N LYS A 52 -5.30 12.48 11.75
CA LYS A 52 -4.61 11.20 11.98
C LYS A 52 -3.39 11.03 11.07
N THR A 53 -3.45 11.62 9.87
CA THR A 53 -2.30 11.73 8.98
C THR A 53 -2.19 13.19 8.54
N GLY A 54 -1.16 13.89 9.01
CA GLY A 54 -0.94 15.29 8.65
C GLY A 54 -0.54 15.47 7.18
N VAL A 55 -0.84 16.66 6.63
CA VAL A 55 -0.67 16.99 5.20
C VAL A 55 0.72 16.67 4.63
N LYS A 56 1.78 16.90 5.40
CA LYS A 56 3.16 16.59 4.97
C LYS A 56 3.38 15.10 4.76
N ARG A 57 2.81 14.26 5.63
CA ARG A 57 2.91 12.80 5.52
C ARG A 57 1.99 12.26 4.43
N ILE A 58 0.82 12.87 4.20
CA ILE A 58 -0.03 12.55 3.04
C ILE A 58 0.74 12.78 1.75
N GLN A 59 1.33 13.96 1.59
CA GLN A 59 2.14 14.31 0.42
C GLN A 59 3.27 13.31 0.20
N PHE A 60 4.04 13.00 1.26
CA PHE A 60 5.11 12.01 1.18
C PHE A 60 4.62 10.61 0.74
N ILE A 61 3.45 10.17 1.24
CA ILE A 61 2.87 8.88 0.83
C ILE A 61 2.46 8.92 -0.64
N ILE A 62 1.84 10.00 -1.11
CA ILE A 62 1.47 10.16 -2.53
C ILE A 62 2.72 10.14 -3.42
N GLU A 63 3.84 10.72 -2.98
CA GLU A 63 5.11 10.69 -3.72
C GLU A 63 5.77 9.30 -3.73
N CYS A 64 5.43 8.44 -2.77
CA CYS A 64 5.97 7.08 -2.65
C CYS A 64 5.17 6.01 -3.40
N VAL A 65 3.89 6.27 -3.70
CA VAL A 65 2.97 5.37 -4.42
C VAL A 65 3.11 5.58 -5.92
#